data_AF-A0A920SLK6-F1
#
_entry.id   AF-A0A920SLK6-F1
#
_cell.length_a   1.000
_cell.length_b   1.000
_cell.length_c   1.000
_cell.angle_alpha   90.00
_cell.angle_beta   90.00
_cell.angle_gamma   90.00
#
_symmetry.space_group_name_H-M   'P 1'
#
loop_
_entity.id
_entity.type
_entity.pdbx_description
1 polymer ?
#
loop_
_entity_poly.entity_id
_entity_poly.type
_entity_poly.pdbx_seq_one_letter_code
_entity_poly.pdbx_strand_id
1 'polypeptide(L)'
;MGRAQAQGCGSSCPRTARETHPGSLAEDAVAIVARWLTEAHAAERPAEARLADQMRSIIDDPVGVGFTMRFVDRVARHRSDALAAEQLVDLVGNGDLPGFLGWVDRLLLRVGARLAPGPSPCRDAVGSAAAASAGRAHGGGCGF
;
A
#
# COMPACT_ATOMS: atom_id res chain seq x y z
N MET A 1 21.12 64.51 -2.03
CA MET A 1 20.73 63.28 -1.29
C MET A 1 20.01 62.33 -2.24
N GLY A 2 20.57 61.15 -2.47
CA GLY A 2 19.87 59.94 -2.93
C GLY A 2 19.51 59.85 -4.41
N ARG A 3 20.30 59.09 -5.19
CA ARG A 3 19.88 57.79 -5.76
C ARG A 3 21.13 56.99 -6.15
N ALA A 4 21.31 55.87 -5.45
CA ALA A 4 22.31 54.86 -5.75
C ALA A 4 21.96 54.16 -7.06
N GLN A 5 22.93 54.08 -7.98
CA GLN A 5 22.83 53.18 -9.12
C GLN A 5 23.12 51.76 -8.60
N ALA A 6 22.05 51.00 -8.38
CA ALA A 6 22.16 49.56 -8.18
C ALA A 6 22.56 48.93 -9.52
N GLN A 7 23.85 48.65 -9.65
CA GLN A 7 24.37 47.75 -10.65
C GLN A 7 23.79 46.36 -10.34
N GLY A 8 22.70 46.02 -11.01
CA GLY A 8 22.18 44.67 -11.01
C GLY A 8 23.24 43.77 -11.61
N CYS A 9 23.83 42.93 -10.76
CA CYS A 9 24.59 41.77 -11.17
C CYS A 9 23.61 40.81 -11.87
N GLY A 10 23.36 41.07 -13.16
CA GLY A 10 22.63 40.18 -14.05
C GLY A 10 23.57 39.05 -14.44
N SER A 11 23.60 38.04 -13.59
CA SER A 11 24.26 36.75 -13.76
C SER A 11 24.07 36.17 -15.17
N SER A 12 25.04 36.41 -16.05
CA SER A 12 25.24 35.59 -17.25
C SER A 12 26.37 34.60 -17.00
N CYS A 13 26.16 33.67 -16.06
CA CYS A 13 26.86 32.40 -16.17
C CYS A 13 26.18 31.62 -17.31
N PRO A 14 26.91 31.16 -18.34
CA PRO A 14 26.36 30.19 -19.25
C PRO A 14 26.20 28.89 -18.46
N ARG A 15 25.03 28.70 -17.83
CA ARG A 15 24.58 27.35 -17.51
C ARG A 15 24.32 26.75 -18.88
N THR A 16 25.33 26.07 -19.42
CA THR A 16 25.15 25.16 -20.55
C THR A 16 24.08 24.18 -20.09
N ALA A 17 22.83 24.47 -20.45
CA ALA A 17 21.77 23.49 -20.42
C ALA A 17 22.28 22.42 -21.37
N ARG A 18 22.85 21.35 -20.82
CA ARG A 18 23.13 20.15 -21.58
C ARG A 18 21.79 19.76 -22.15
N GLU A 19 21.60 19.94 -23.45
CA GLU A 19 20.38 19.51 -24.14
C GLU A 19 20.34 17.99 -24.00
N THR A 20 19.78 17.52 -22.89
CA THR A 20 19.56 16.11 -22.63
C THR A 20 18.37 15.72 -23.48
N HIS A 21 18.64 15.05 -24.59
CA HIS A 21 17.57 14.48 -25.39
C HIS A 21 16.93 13.36 -24.55
N PRO A 22 15.61 13.39 -24.30
CA PRO A 22 14.97 12.46 -23.38
C PRO A 22 15.11 11.00 -23.85
N GLY A 23 15.20 10.77 -25.16
CA GLY A 23 15.55 9.47 -25.73
C GLY A 23 16.89 8.98 -25.19
N SER A 24 17.98 9.72 -25.45
CA SER A 24 19.33 9.26 -25.09
C SER A 24 19.49 8.96 -23.61
N LEU A 25 18.82 9.71 -22.72
CA LEU A 25 18.80 9.41 -21.30
C LEU A 25 18.04 8.10 -20.96
N ALA A 26 16.93 7.83 -21.66
CA ALA A 26 16.18 6.59 -21.49
C ALA A 26 17.00 5.39 -21.98
N GLU A 27 17.65 5.50 -23.14
CA GLU A 27 18.53 4.45 -23.66
C GLU A 27 19.73 4.19 -22.73
N ASP A 28 20.37 5.24 -22.21
CA ASP A 28 21.45 5.11 -21.23
C ASP A 28 20.98 4.44 -19.93
N ALA A 29 19.79 4.80 -19.43
CA ALA A 29 19.21 4.19 -18.24
C ALA A 29 18.90 2.70 -18.47
N VAL A 30 18.33 2.34 -19.62
CA VAL A 30 18.07 0.94 -19.99
C VAL A 30 19.38 0.16 -20.09
N ALA A 31 20.42 0.73 -20.69
CA ALA A 31 21.73 0.09 -20.78
C ALA A 31 22.36 -0.18 -19.40
N ILE A 32 22.24 0.77 -18.47
CA ILE A 32 22.72 0.60 -17.09
C ILE A 32 21.96 -0.53 -16.38
N VAL A 33 20.62 -0.53 -16.46
CA VAL A 33 19.80 -1.57 -15.82
C VAL A 33 20.07 -2.94 -16.44
N ALA A 34 20.20 -3.02 -17.77
CA ALA A 34 20.51 -4.27 -18.47
C ALA A 34 21.85 -4.85 -18.00
N ARG A 35 22.86 -4.00 -17.78
CA ARG A 35 24.14 -4.44 -17.21
C ARG A 35 23.96 -4.99 -15.79
N TRP A 36 23.26 -4.28 -14.92
CA TRP A 36 23.01 -4.75 -13.55
C TRP A 36 22.25 -6.08 -13.51
N LEU A 37 21.23 -6.25 -14.37
CA LEU A 37 20.50 -7.51 -14.48
C LEU A 37 21.39 -8.65 -14.97
N THR A 38 22.31 -8.36 -15.90
CA THR A 38 23.26 -9.36 -16.40
C THR A 38 24.23 -9.79 -15.30
N GLU A 39 24.78 -8.83 -14.54
CA GLU A 39 25.67 -9.10 -13.42
C GLU A 39 24.96 -9.86 -12.29
N ALA A 40 23.71 -9.49 -11.98
CA ALA A 40 22.89 -10.17 -10.98
C ALA A 40 22.60 -11.63 -11.36
N HIS A 41 22.15 -11.88 -12.59
CA HIS A 41 21.91 -13.26 -13.06
C HIS A 41 23.18 -14.09 -13.12
N ALA A 42 24.33 -13.49 -13.45
CA ALA A 42 25.60 -14.20 -13.48
C ALA A 42 26.06 -14.66 -12.09
N ALA A 43 25.64 -13.97 -11.03
CA ALA A 43 25.95 -14.30 -9.64
C ALA A 43 24.82 -15.08 -8.92
N GLU A 44 23.69 -15.31 -9.59
CA GLU A 44 22.49 -15.93 -9.00
C GLU A 44 22.72 -17.41 -8.66
N ARG A 45 22.30 -17.81 -7.45
CA ARG A 45 22.36 -19.21 -7.05
C ARG A 45 21.08 -19.97 -7.41
N PRO A 46 21.15 -21.31 -7.63
CA PRO A 46 19.96 -22.12 -7.90
C PRO A 46 18.87 -22.07 -6.83
N ALA A 47 19.22 -21.75 -5.57
CA ALA A 47 18.24 -21.56 -4.50
C ALA A 47 17.51 -20.21 -4.62
N GLU A 48 18.19 -19.17 -5.10
CA GLU A 48 17.64 -17.83 -5.32
C GLU A 48 16.67 -17.85 -6.51
N ALA A 49 17.05 -18.54 -7.60
CA ALA A 49 16.17 -18.74 -8.76
C ALA A 49 14.85 -19.44 -8.38
N ARG A 50 14.91 -20.49 -7.56
CA ARG A 50 13.69 -21.18 -7.08
C ARG A 50 12.82 -20.29 -6.20
N LEU A 51 13.43 -19.42 -5.39
CA LEU A 51 12.69 -18.47 -4.57
C LEU A 51 12.02 -17.40 -5.44
N ALA A 52 12.71 -16.91 -6.48
CA ALA A 52 12.15 -15.99 -7.46
C ALA A 52 10.96 -16.61 -8.21
N ASP A 53 11.07 -17.87 -8.63
CA ASP A 53 9.98 -18.63 -9.26
C ASP A 53 8.79 -18.83 -8.31
N GLN A 54 9.07 -19.13 -7.03
CA GLN A 54 8.04 -19.23 -5.99
C GLN A 54 7.32 -17.89 -5.81
N MET A 55 8.05 -16.77 -5.76
CA MET A 55 7.47 -15.44 -5.67
C MET A 55 6.66 -15.09 -6.92
N ARG A 56 7.15 -15.46 -8.11
CA ARG A 56 6.43 -15.27 -9.36
C ARG A 56 5.11 -16.03 -9.37
N SER A 57 5.11 -17.28 -8.89
CA SER A 57 3.91 -18.10 -8.71
C SER A 57 2.88 -17.45 -7.79
N ILE A 58 3.31 -16.73 -6.74
CA ILE A 58 2.41 -15.97 -5.86
C ILE A 58 1.78 -14.78 -6.60
N ILE A 59 2.55 -14.09 -7.45
CA ILE A 59 2.10 -12.90 -8.20
C ILE A 59 1.14 -13.29 -9.34
N ASP A 60 1.38 -14.42 -9.99
CA ASP A 60 0.62 -14.89 -11.16
C ASP A 60 -0.73 -15.53 -10.78
N ASP A 61 -1.13 -15.53 -9.50
CA ASP A 61 -2.42 -16.04 -9.03
C ASP A 61 -3.49 -14.92 -9.05
N PRO A 62 -4.31 -14.79 -10.11
CA PRO A 62 -5.33 -13.74 -10.21
C PRO A 62 -6.41 -13.87 -9.13
N VAL A 63 -6.68 -15.10 -8.65
CA VAL A 63 -7.62 -15.35 -7.55
C VAL A 63 -7.00 -14.86 -6.24
N GLY A 64 -5.70 -15.11 -6.05
CA GLY A 64 -4.93 -14.68 -4.89
C GLY A 64 -4.80 -13.17 -4.74
N VAL A 65 -4.58 -12.44 -5.84
CA VAL A 65 -4.55 -10.96 -5.83
C VAL A 65 -5.91 -10.39 -5.39
N GLY A 66 -7.01 -10.92 -5.96
CA GLY A 66 -8.37 -10.48 -5.61
C GLY A 66 -8.73 -10.76 -4.15
N PHE A 67 -8.38 -11.94 -3.65
CA PHE A 67 -8.54 -12.28 -2.24
C PHE A 67 -7.72 -11.34 -1.33
N THR A 68 -6.44 -11.13 -1.64
CA THR A 68 -5.53 -10.31 -0.82
C THR A 68 -6.00 -8.86 -0.72
N MET A 69 -6.44 -8.26 -1.83
CA MET A 69 -6.97 -6.90 -1.81
C MET A 69 -8.25 -6.78 -0.98
N ARG A 70 -9.19 -7.74 -1.11
CA ARG A 70 -10.40 -7.76 -0.27
C ARG A 70 -10.08 -7.97 1.20
N PHE A 71 -9.13 -8.85 1.53
CA PHE A 71 -8.69 -9.09 2.89
C PHE A 71 -8.05 -7.86 3.52
N VAL A 72 -7.13 -7.20 2.81
CA VAL A 72 -6.45 -6.01 3.34
C VAL A 72 -7.43 -4.85 3.52
N ASP A 73 -8.31 -4.62 2.55
CA ASP A 73 -9.31 -3.55 2.60
C ASP A 73 -10.35 -3.76 3.71
N ARG A 74 -10.89 -4.99 3.81
CA ARG A 74 -11.98 -5.29 4.75
C ARG A 74 -11.52 -5.69 6.14
N VAL A 75 -10.40 -6.40 6.27
CA VAL A 75 -9.96 -7.02 7.53
C VAL A 75 -8.75 -6.30 8.11
N ALA A 76 -7.65 -6.17 7.37
CA ALA A 76 -6.41 -5.60 7.91
C ALA A 76 -6.51 -4.10 8.22
N ARG A 77 -7.34 -3.37 7.45
CA ARG A 77 -7.56 -1.93 7.62
C ARG A 77 -8.68 -1.59 8.62
N HIS A 78 -9.46 -2.58 9.07
CA HIS A 78 -10.61 -2.31 9.93
C HIS A 78 -10.15 -1.86 11.33
N ARG A 79 -10.75 -0.78 11.85
CA ARG A 79 -10.43 -0.27 13.20
C ARG A 79 -11.13 -1.02 14.33
N SER A 80 -12.01 -1.97 14.02
CA SER A 80 -12.76 -2.74 15.01
C SER A 80 -12.65 -4.23 14.73
N ASP A 81 -12.09 -4.95 15.70
CA ASP A 81 -11.78 -6.38 15.58
C ASP A 81 -13.03 -7.25 15.37
N ALA A 82 -14.17 -6.84 15.95
CA ALA A 82 -15.44 -7.57 15.82
C ALA A 82 -16.02 -7.53 14.39
N LEU A 83 -15.96 -6.37 13.72
CA LEU A 83 -16.40 -6.27 12.32
C LEU A 83 -15.38 -6.91 11.38
N ALA A 84 -14.08 -6.84 11.71
CA ALA A 84 -13.03 -7.52 10.95
C ALA A 84 -13.25 -9.06 10.95
N ALA A 85 -13.62 -9.62 12.10
CA ALA A 85 -13.98 -11.03 12.25
C ALA A 85 -15.18 -11.44 11.37
N GLU A 86 -16.25 -10.65 11.36
CA GLU A 86 -17.43 -10.89 10.52
C GLU A 86 -17.09 -10.85 9.03
N GLN A 87 -16.32 -9.83 8.60
CA GLN A 87 -15.88 -9.69 7.21
C GLN A 87 -14.93 -10.81 6.78
N LEU A 88 -14.12 -11.34 7.71
CA LEU A 88 -13.26 -12.50 7.44
C LEU A 88 -14.07 -13.78 7.24
N VAL A 89 -15.12 -14.00 8.05
CA VAL A 89 -16.03 -15.16 7.89
C VAL A 89 -16.73 -15.12 6.53
N ASP A 90 -17.26 -13.96 6.15
CA ASP A 90 -17.92 -13.75 4.85
C ASP A 90 -16.93 -14.00 3.69
N LEU A 91 -15.72 -13.44 3.79
CA LEU A 91 -14.68 -13.55 2.77
C LEU A 91 -14.17 -14.99 2.56
N VAL A 92 -14.03 -15.75 3.65
CA VAL A 92 -13.56 -17.16 3.62
C VAL A 92 -14.70 -18.14 3.30
N GLY A 93 -15.95 -17.79 3.64
CA GLY A 93 -17.13 -18.61 3.40
C GLY A 93 -17.65 -18.56 1.97
N ASN A 94 -17.58 -17.39 1.32
CA ASN A 94 -18.16 -17.16 -0.01
C ASN A 94 -17.11 -17.12 -1.15
N GLY A 95 -15.81 -17.18 -0.85
CA GLY A 95 -14.73 -17.02 -1.83
C GLY A 95 -13.83 -18.23 -2.01
N ASP A 96 -13.30 -18.40 -3.22
CA ASP A 96 -12.19 -19.33 -3.48
C ASP A 96 -10.93 -18.85 -2.73
N LEU A 97 -10.29 -19.78 -2.02
CA LEU A 97 -9.03 -19.50 -1.34
C LEU A 97 -7.87 -19.58 -2.33
N PRO A 98 -6.91 -18.64 -2.26
CA PRO A 98 -5.78 -18.58 -3.17
C PRO A 98 -5.00 -19.88 -3.34
N GLY A 99 -4.45 -20.07 -4.54
CA GLY A 99 -3.51 -21.14 -4.88
C GLY A 99 -2.25 -21.14 -4.02
N PHE A 100 -1.78 -19.94 -3.65
CA PHE A 100 -0.58 -19.77 -2.83
C PHE A 100 -0.73 -20.22 -1.38
N LEU A 101 -1.96 -20.23 -0.84
CA LEU A 101 -2.20 -20.74 0.50
C LEU A 101 -2.07 -22.25 0.44
N GLY A 102 -1.08 -22.79 1.15
CA GLY A 102 -0.96 -24.22 1.34
C GLY A 102 -2.25 -24.79 1.94
N TRP A 103 -2.48 -26.09 1.75
CA TRP A 103 -3.67 -26.74 2.31
C TRP A 103 -3.79 -26.55 3.84
N VAL A 104 -2.65 -26.48 4.54
CA VAL A 104 -2.56 -26.16 5.98
C VAL A 104 -3.02 -24.73 6.25
N ASP A 105 -2.52 -23.74 5.50
CA ASP A 105 -2.91 -22.34 5.70
C ASP A 105 -4.38 -22.11 5.41
N ARG A 106 -4.93 -22.79 4.38
CA ARG A 106 -6.37 -22.77 4.11
C ARG A 106 -7.18 -23.34 5.27
N LEU A 107 -6.68 -24.41 5.90
CA LEU A 107 -7.32 -25.00 7.08
C LEU A 107 -7.26 -24.04 8.27
N LEU A 108 -6.07 -23.49 8.56
CA LEU A 108 -5.87 -22.52 9.64
C LEU A 108 -6.72 -21.28 9.44
N LEU A 109 -6.85 -20.77 8.21
CA LEU A 109 -7.68 -19.61 7.92
C LEU A 109 -9.17 -19.90 8.11
N ARG A 110 -9.65 -21.08 7.71
CA ARG A 110 -11.02 -21.52 7.96
C ARG A 110 -11.30 -21.72 9.45
N VAL A 111 -10.33 -22.26 10.19
CA VAL A 111 -10.41 -22.41 11.64
C VAL A 111 -10.42 -21.05 12.33
N GLY A 112 -9.54 -20.13 11.91
CA GLY A 112 -9.49 -18.75 12.40
C GLY A 112 -10.78 -17.98 12.14
N ALA A 113 -11.38 -18.12 10.96
CA ALA A 113 -12.70 -17.57 10.66
C ALA A 113 -13.78 -18.13 11.59
N ARG A 114 -13.78 -19.44 11.87
CA ARG A 114 -14.76 -20.07 12.78
C ARG A 114 -14.57 -19.74 14.26
N LEU A 115 -13.33 -19.48 14.68
CA LEU A 115 -13.00 -19.10 16.05
C LEU A 115 -13.08 -17.59 16.29
N ALA A 116 -13.26 -16.80 15.23
CA ALA A 116 -13.39 -15.36 15.35
C ALA A 116 -14.61 -15.03 16.24
N PRO A 117 -14.46 -14.16 17.26
CA PRO A 117 -15.52 -13.89 18.20
C PRO A 117 -16.73 -13.34 17.45
N GLY A 118 -17.85 -14.06 17.56
CA GLY A 118 -19.14 -13.64 17.02
C GLY A 118 -19.62 -12.33 17.65
N PRO A 119 -20.69 -11.72 17.11
CA PRO A 119 -21.16 -10.39 17.50
C PRO A 119 -21.35 -10.34 19.02
N SER A 120 -20.44 -9.65 19.70
CA SER A 120 -20.58 -9.40 21.11
C SER A 120 -21.74 -8.40 21.28
N PRO A 121 -22.74 -8.69 22.15
CA PRO A 121 -23.92 -7.83 22.34
C PRO A 121 -23.59 -6.46 23.00
N CYS A 122 -22.33 -6.12 23.22
CA CYS A 122 -21.89 -4.83 23.79
C CYS A 122 -21.62 -3.77 22.70
N ARG A 123 -22.47 -3.66 21.68
CA ARG A 123 -22.33 -2.69 20.59
C ARG A 123 -22.94 -1.30 20.91
N ASP A 124 -23.73 -1.18 21.98
CA ASP A 124 -24.51 0.04 22.24
C ASP A 124 -23.84 1.04 23.20
N ALA A 125 -22.84 0.62 23.98
CA ALA A 125 -22.22 1.48 24.99
C ALA A 125 -21.16 2.44 24.42
N VAL A 126 -20.46 2.07 23.34
CA VAL A 126 -19.36 2.86 22.76
C VAL A 126 -19.84 3.98 21.82
N GLY A 127 -21.03 3.85 21.22
CA GLY A 127 -21.61 4.88 20.35
C GLY A 127 -22.11 6.13 21.09
N SER A 128 -22.54 5.99 22.35
CA SER A 128 -23.08 7.10 23.17
C SER A 128 -22.00 8.09 23.63
N ALA A 129 -20.80 7.60 23.94
CA ALA A 129 -19.69 8.45 24.41
C ALA A 129 -19.11 9.34 23.29
N ALA A 130 -19.11 8.88 22.03
CA ALA A 130 -18.61 9.66 20.89
C ALA A 130 -19.63 10.71 20.40
N ALA A 131 -20.94 10.45 20.51
CA ALA A 131 -21.96 11.45 20.20
C ALA A 131 -22.02 12.57 21.26
N ALA A 132 -21.72 12.25 22.53
CA ALA A 132 -21.73 13.23 23.62
C ALA A 132 -20.57 14.25 23.58
N SER A 133 -19.46 13.97 22.88
CA SER A 133 -18.34 14.91 22.71
C SER A 133 -18.44 15.78 21.45
N ALA A 134 -19.21 15.37 20.44
CA ALA A 134 -19.43 16.15 19.22
C ALA A 134 -20.51 17.25 19.37
N GLY A 135 -21.41 17.14 20.35
CA GLY A 135 -22.51 18.10 20.58
C GLY A 135 -22.17 19.35 21.41
N ARG A 136 -20.90 19.55 21.83
CA ARG A 136 -20.54 20.61 22.80
C ARG A 136 -19.49 21.62 22.31
N ALA A 137 -19.26 21.73 21.00
CA ALA A 137 -18.37 22.76 20.45
C ALA A 137 -19.11 23.63 19.42
N HIS A 138 -19.30 24.91 19.80
CA HIS A 138 -19.62 26.06 18.97
C HIS A 138 -21.05 26.25 18.45
N GLY A 139 -21.94 26.57 19.39
CA GLY A 139 -22.80 27.75 19.22
C GLY A 139 -22.06 28.99 19.73
N GLY A 140 -22.03 30.07 18.94
CA GLY A 140 -21.63 31.40 19.41
C GLY A 140 -20.99 32.28 18.33
N GLY A 141 -21.72 33.28 17.85
CA GLY A 141 -21.13 34.47 17.22
C GLY A 141 -21.92 35.05 16.04
N CYS A 142 -22.91 35.91 16.32
CA CYS A 142 -23.54 36.81 15.36
C CYS A 142 -22.69 38.05 15.07
N GLY A 143 -22.85 38.63 13.87
CA GLY A 143 -22.44 40.01 13.47
C GLY A 143 -20.97 40.13 13.05
N PHE A 144 -20.60 40.80 11.96
CA PHE A 144 -21.22 41.93 11.25
C PHE A 144 -20.85 41.84 9.76
#